data_AF-A0A371SH83-F1
#
_entry.id   AF-A0A371SH83-F1
#
_cell.length_a   1.000
_cell.length_b   1.000
_cell.length_c   1.000
_cell.angle_alpha   90.00
_cell.angle_beta   90.00
_cell.angle_gamma   90.00
#
_symmetry.space_group_name_H-M   'P 1'
#
loop_
_entity.id
_entity.type
_entity.pdbx_description
1 polymer ?
#
loop_
_entity_poly.entity_id
_entity_poly.type
_entity_poly.pdbx_seq_one_letter_code
_entity_poly.pdbx_strand_id
1 'polypeptide(L)'
;MAKKKQKPSVKKQKDEKLSLGDLLNDDIVSKLKNTQQQLKEEVQKKQEEELERQREERRQREKNKSFEELFNESNLKWSDFK
;
A
#
# COMPACT_ATOMS: atom_id res chain seq x y z
N MET A 1 25.28 -64.87 33.75
CA MET A 1 25.63 -63.76 32.83
C MET A 1 24.44 -63.48 31.92
N ALA A 2 23.68 -62.41 32.15
CA ALA A 2 22.51 -62.06 31.32
C ALA A 2 22.79 -60.80 30.51
N LYS A 3 22.96 -60.96 29.20
CA LYS A 3 23.30 -59.90 28.24
C LYS A 3 22.04 -59.08 27.92
N LYS A 4 21.93 -57.88 28.50
CA LYS A 4 20.84 -56.91 28.28
C LYS A 4 20.92 -56.40 26.84
N LYS A 5 20.02 -56.89 25.96
CA LYS A 5 19.89 -56.42 24.57
C LYS A 5 19.22 -55.04 24.56
N GLN A 6 19.97 -54.01 24.16
CA GLN A 6 19.45 -52.69 23.85
C GLN A 6 18.69 -52.73 22.53
N LYS A 7 17.46 -52.20 22.50
CA LYS A 7 16.68 -52.00 21.27
C LYS A 7 17.16 -50.71 20.58
N PRO A 8 17.40 -50.71 19.26
CA PRO A 8 17.73 -49.48 18.54
C PRO A 8 16.50 -48.57 18.47
N SER A 9 16.62 -47.34 18.95
CA SER A 9 15.64 -46.29 18.76
C SER A 9 15.59 -45.93 17.27
N VAL A 10 14.48 -46.24 16.61
CA VAL A 10 14.18 -45.73 15.28
C VAL A 10 14.03 -44.22 15.41
N LYS A 11 15.06 -43.48 14.97
CA LYS A 11 14.98 -42.03 14.79
C LYS A 11 13.91 -41.78 13.75
N LYS A 12 12.75 -41.27 14.18
CA LYS A 12 11.72 -40.72 13.31
C LYS A 12 12.41 -39.70 12.40
N GLN A 13 12.44 -40.02 11.11
CA GLN A 13 12.91 -39.16 10.05
C GLN A 13 12.09 -37.86 10.13
N LYS A 14 12.70 -36.81 10.68
CA LYS A 14 12.13 -35.46 10.77
C LYS A 14 12.29 -34.71 9.43
N ASP A 15 12.25 -35.46 8.34
CA ASP A 15 12.41 -35.00 6.97
C ASP A 15 11.16 -35.38 6.16
N GLU A 16 9.98 -35.28 6.79
CA GLU A 16 8.72 -35.14 6.05
C GLU A 16 8.72 -33.77 5.39
N LYS A 17 9.43 -33.73 4.26
CA LYS A 17 9.09 -33.02 3.03
C LYS A 17 7.93 -32.05 3.25
N LEU A 18 8.22 -30.75 3.24
CA LEU A 18 7.26 -29.70 2.92
C LEU A 18 6.22 -30.29 1.94
N SER A 19 4.99 -30.46 2.42
CA SER A 19 3.95 -31.12 1.64
C SER A 19 3.75 -30.32 0.36
N LEU A 20 3.49 -30.97 -0.76
CA LEU A 20 3.16 -30.29 -2.03
C LEU A 20 2.01 -29.27 -1.81
N GLY A 21 1.09 -29.56 -0.89
CA GLY A 21 0.03 -28.64 -0.49
C GLY A 21 0.50 -27.36 0.22
N ASP A 22 1.58 -27.42 1.01
CA ASP A 22 2.14 -26.23 1.67
C ASP A 22 2.84 -25.33 0.65
N LEU A 23 3.59 -25.91 -0.30
CA LEU A 23 4.21 -25.15 -1.40
C LEU A 23 3.18 -24.45 -2.28
N LEU A 24 2.07 -25.13 -2.59
CA LEU A 24 0.97 -24.53 -3.34
C LEU A 24 0.28 -23.41 -2.56
N ASN A 25 0.15 -23.54 -1.25
CA ASN A 25 -0.37 -22.47 -0.40
C ASN A 25 0.57 -21.26 -0.37
N ASP A 26 1.88 -21.49 -0.24
CA ASP A 26 2.88 -20.42 -0.28
C ASP A 26 2.88 -19.68 -1.62
N ASP A 27 2.71 -20.39 -2.74
CA ASP A 27 2.55 -19.81 -4.07
C ASP A 27 1.25 -18.99 -4.22
N ILE A 28 0.15 -19.44 -3.62
CA ILE A 28 -1.11 -18.69 -3.64
C ILE A 28 -0.98 -17.43 -2.78
N VAL A 29 -0.37 -17.53 -1.60
CA VAL A 29 -0.14 -16.40 -0.70
C VAL A 29 0.81 -15.38 -1.33
N SER A 30 1.86 -15.82 -2.02
CA SER A 30 2.78 -14.92 -2.71
C SER A 30 2.09 -14.16 -3.85
N LYS A 31 1.26 -14.84 -4.66
CA LYS A 31 0.44 -14.20 -5.70
C LYS A 31 -0.50 -13.15 -5.12
N LEU A 32 -1.19 -13.45 -4.01
CA LEU A 32 -2.09 -12.50 -3.35
C LEU A 32 -1.36 -11.27 -2.79
N LYS A 33 -0.16 -11.46 -2.23
CA LYS A 33 0.66 -10.34 -1.76
C LYS A 33 1.12 -9.46 -2.92
N ASN A 34 1.55 -10.08 -4.02
CA ASN A 34 1.98 -9.35 -5.21
C ASN A 34 0.83 -8.55 -5.83
N THR A 35 -0.36 -9.14 -5.97
CA THR A 35 -1.53 -8.40 -6.49
C THR A 35 -1.96 -7.28 -5.54
N GLN A 36 -1.89 -7.51 -4.22
CA GLN A 36 -2.18 -6.46 -3.24
C GLN A 36 -1.20 -5.28 -3.36
N GLN A 37 0.09 -5.54 -3.56
CA GLN A 37 1.11 -4.50 -3.74
C GLN A 37 0.86 -3.71 -5.03
N GLN A 38 0.62 -4.42 -6.14
CA GLN A 38 0.30 -3.78 -7.43
C GLN A 38 -0.92 -2.86 -7.33
N LEU A 39 -2.00 -3.32 -6.69
CA LEU A 39 -3.21 -2.50 -6.50
C LEU A 39 -2.94 -1.28 -5.61
N LYS A 40 -2.11 -1.40 -4.57
CA LYS A 40 -1.74 -0.26 -3.72
C LYS A 40 -0.94 0.78 -4.50
N GLU A 41 0.02 0.34 -5.30
CA GLU A 41 0.83 1.23 -6.14
C GLU A 41 -0.04 1.96 -7.19
N GLU A 42 -0.96 1.26 -7.84
CA GLU A 42 -1.89 1.88 -8.79
C GLU A 42 -2.80 2.93 -8.14
N VAL A 43 -3.32 2.65 -6.94
CA VAL A 43 -4.18 3.59 -6.21
C VAL A 43 -3.38 4.82 -5.78
N GLN A 44 -2.17 4.64 -5.25
CA GLN A 44 -1.30 5.74 -4.87
C GLN A 44 -0.97 6.63 -6.06
N LYS A 45 -0.61 6.03 -7.20
CA LYS A 45 -0.30 6.77 -8.42
C LYS A 45 -1.49 7.60 -8.92
N LYS A 46 -2.70 7.03 -8.91
CA LYS A 46 -3.92 7.77 -9.29
C LYS A 46 -4.21 8.94 -8.35
N GLN A 47 -4.03 8.75 -7.05
CA GLN A 47 -4.22 9.81 -6.07
C GLN A 47 -3.22 10.95 -6.24
N GLU A 48 -1.95 10.63 -6.51
CA GLU A 48 -0.92 11.63 -6.79
C GLU A 48 -1.23 12.42 -8.06
N GLU A 49 -1.63 11.75 -9.14
CA GLU A 49 -2.03 12.39 -10.40
C GLU A 49 -3.25 13.31 -10.22
N GLU A 50 -4.26 12.90 -9.45
CA GLU A 50 -5.43 13.74 -9.16
C GLU A 50 -5.08 14.96 -8.29
N LEU A 51 -4.23 14.77 -7.28
CA LEU A 51 -3.78 15.88 -6.43
C LEU A 51 -2.95 16.89 -7.22
N GLU A 52 -2.10 16.43 -8.14
CA GLU A 52 -1.29 17.30 -8.99
C GLU A 52 -2.17 18.07 -9.97
N ARG A 53 -3.13 17.41 -10.62
CA ARG A 53 -4.14 18.09 -11.47
C ARG A 53 -4.93 19.14 -10.70
N GLN A 54 -5.39 18.83 -9.48
CA GLN A 54 -6.12 19.80 -8.67
C GLN A 54 -5.25 21.02 -8.28
N ARG A 55 -3.96 20.81 -7.99
CA ARG A 55 -3.03 21.91 -7.69
C ARG A 55 -2.81 22.81 -8.90
N GLU A 56 -2.64 22.22 -10.08
CA GLU A 56 -2.49 22.98 -11.32
C GLU A 56 -3.76 23.74 -11.68
N GLU A 57 -4.92 23.12 -11.55
CA GLU A 57 -6.20 23.76 -11.80
C GLU A 57 -6.46 24.93 -10.85
N ARG A 58 -6.13 24.79 -9.55
CA ARG A 58 -6.17 25.90 -8.59
C ARG A 58 -5.24 27.03 -8.99
N ARG A 59 -4.00 26.71 -9.37
CA ARG A 59 -3.01 27.71 -9.82
C ARG A 59 -3.47 28.46 -11.07
N GLN A 60 -4.08 27.77 -12.03
CA GLN A 60 -4.61 28.40 -13.24
C GLN A 60 -5.86 29.22 -12.94
N ARG A 61 -6.74 28.73 -12.06
CA ARG A 61 -7.88 29.50 -11.59
C ARG A 61 -7.42 30.76 -10.88
N GLU A 62 -6.50 30.70 -9.91
CA GLU A 62 -5.98 31.89 -9.23
C GLU A 62 -5.33 32.90 -10.18
N LYS A 63 -4.60 32.44 -11.20
CA LYS A 63 -4.01 33.32 -12.23
C LYS A 63 -5.06 33.97 -13.14
N ASN A 64 -6.14 33.25 -13.44
CA ASN A 64 -7.21 33.72 -14.31
C ASN A 64 -8.42 34.29 -13.55
N LYS A 65 -8.40 34.24 -12.21
CA LYS A 65 -9.40 34.86 -11.35
C LYS A 65 -9.21 36.36 -11.45
N SER A 66 -10.33 37.07 -11.64
CA SER A 66 -10.33 38.52 -11.60
C SER A 66 -10.08 39.00 -10.16
N PHE A 67 -9.52 40.20 -10.02
CA PHE A 67 -9.23 40.82 -8.73
C PHE A 67 -10.45 40.82 -7.78
N GLU A 68 -11.66 40.95 -8.32
CA GLU A 68 -12.91 40.97 -7.57
C GLU A 68 -13.22 39.64 -6.87
N GLU A 69 -12.93 38.49 -7.49
CA GLU A 69 -13.10 37.18 -6.84
C GLU A 69 -12.04 36.93 -5.76
N LEU A 70 -10.78 37.28 -6.03
CA LEU A 70 -9.72 37.21 -5.02
C LEU A 70 -10.01 38.15 -3.83
N PHE A 71 -10.57 39.33 -4.11
CA PHE A 71 -10.95 40.30 -3.11
C PHE A 71 -12.14 39.82 -2.27
N ASN A 72 -13.17 39.25 -2.89
CA ASN A 72 -14.32 38.68 -2.19
C ASN A 72 -13.97 37.42 -1.37
N GLU A 73 -12.98 36.62 -1.81
CA GLU A 73 -12.43 35.50 -1.04
C GLU A 73 -11.56 35.98 0.14
N SER A 74 -10.93 37.14 0.01
CA SER A 74 -10.24 37.78 1.12
C SER A 74 -11.25 38.44 2.07
N ASN A 75 -11.06 38.31 3.38
CA ASN A 75 -11.89 39.01 4.37
C ASN A 75 -11.62 40.54 4.41
N LEU A 76 -11.01 41.11 3.36
CA LEU A 76 -10.71 42.53 3.27
C LEU A 76 -11.99 43.25 2.83
N LYS A 77 -12.56 44.07 3.72
CA LYS A 77 -13.66 44.95 3.36
C LYS A 77 -13.08 46.29 2.97
N TRP A 78 -13.42 46.79 1.78
CA TRP A 78 -12.97 48.11 1.32
C TRP A 78 -13.48 49.24 2.25
N SER A 79 -14.59 49.02 2.96
CA SER A 79 -15.06 49.92 4.01
C SER A 79 -14.01 50.22 5.09
N ASP A 80 -13.05 49.32 5.31
CA ASP A 80 -12.06 49.44 6.37
C ASP A 80 -10.86 50.32 5.97
N PHE A 81 -10.76 50.69 4.68
CA PHE A 81 -9.66 51.46 4.10
C PHE A 81 -10.09 52.81 3.51
N LYS A 82 -11.36 53.21 3.69
CA LYS A 82 -11.96 54.42 3.10
C LYS A 82 -12.20 55.52 4.10
#